data_AF-A0A8J4SPV3-F1
#
_entry.id   AF-A0A8J4SPV3-F1
#
_cell.length_a   1.000
_cell.length_b   1.000
_cell.length_c   1.000
_cell.angle_alpha   90.00
_cell.angle_beta   90.00
_cell.angle_gamma   90.00
#
_symmetry.space_group_name_H-M   'P 1'
#
loop_
_entity.id
_entity.type
_entity.pdbx_description
1 polymer ?
#
loop_
_entity_poly.entity_id
_entity_poly.type
_entity_poly.pdbx_seq_one_letter_code
_entity_poly.pdbx_strand_id
1 'polypeptide(L)'
;MVKQLYITKMAEIKPHYLHSWLCVLNYNKPYCNRFSSFQNSSTAVILTITPSVIGKLPDEEVIFTCQSDDESIKPQFRLEQDGAQFYPPRVQVIHPNKMSTLLRLHSLSERQDRLKIICFHGTTESTALLNVLRTCNDIQMSCGSGTECFPSEKACDGKPDCSGAHDERKVLCPGKPFTFLAIV
;
A
#
# COMPACT_ATOMS: atom_id res chain seq x y z
N MET A 1 -48.01 -39.76 -13.13
CA MET A 1 -47.98 -38.81 -11.99
C MET A 1 -47.12 -39.38 -10.88
N VAL A 2 -45.83 -39.03 -10.79
CA VAL A 2 -45.02 -39.31 -9.58
C VAL A 2 -44.06 -38.13 -9.38
N LYS A 3 -44.09 -37.58 -8.18
CA LYS A 3 -43.35 -36.41 -7.72
C LYS A 3 -41.95 -36.77 -7.24
N GLN A 4 -41.03 -35.88 -7.61
CA GLN A 4 -39.89 -35.33 -6.87
C GLN A 4 -38.65 -36.16 -6.52
N LEU A 5 -37.56 -35.59 -7.02
CA LEU A 5 -36.15 -35.93 -6.90
C LEU A 5 -35.62 -36.09 -5.47
N TYR A 6 -34.80 -37.13 -5.32
CA TYR A 6 -33.70 -37.24 -4.35
C TYR A 6 -32.61 -36.19 -4.65
N ILE A 7 -32.16 -35.45 -3.64
CA ILE A 7 -30.84 -34.82 -3.65
C ILE A 7 -30.08 -35.37 -2.44
N THR A 8 -28.98 -36.06 -2.72
CA THR A 8 -28.03 -36.58 -1.72
C THR A 8 -26.70 -35.86 -1.89
N LYS A 9 -26.03 -35.63 -0.75
CA LYS A 9 -24.67 -35.11 -0.52
C LYS A 9 -24.49 -33.60 -0.58
N MET A 10 -24.26 -32.98 0.58
CA MET A 10 -22.92 -32.57 1.03
C MET A 10 -22.90 -32.51 2.57
N ALA A 11 -22.20 -33.46 3.19
CA ALA A 11 -21.85 -33.42 4.60
C ALA A 11 -20.39 -32.96 4.70
N GLU A 12 -20.16 -31.97 5.57
CA GLU A 12 -18.92 -31.58 6.28
C GLU A 12 -18.75 -30.06 6.32
N ILE A 13 -19.54 -29.40 7.17
CA ILE A 13 -19.26 -28.04 7.66
C ILE A 13 -19.34 -28.08 9.20
N LYS A 14 -18.28 -27.59 9.84
CA LYS A 14 -18.02 -27.61 11.28
C LYS A 14 -19.15 -26.96 12.12
N PRO A 15 -19.41 -27.43 13.36
CA PRO A 15 -20.65 -27.22 14.10
C PRO A 15 -20.72 -25.88 14.87
N HIS A 16 -20.19 -24.78 14.33
CA HIS A 16 -20.20 -23.47 15.01
C HIS A 16 -21.15 -22.43 14.39
N TYR A 17 -21.89 -22.76 13.33
CA TYR A 17 -22.72 -21.81 12.59
C TYR A 17 -24.23 -22.11 12.57
N LEU A 18 -24.75 -22.98 13.44
CA LEU A 18 -26.18 -23.36 13.44
C LEU A 18 -27.03 -22.78 14.58
N HIS A 19 -26.45 -22.06 15.54
CA HIS A 19 -27.22 -21.45 16.63
C HIS A 19 -27.67 -20.00 16.39
N SER A 20 -27.32 -19.38 15.25
CA SER A 20 -27.63 -17.96 15.00
C SER A 20 -28.98 -17.72 14.31
N TRP A 21 -29.61 -18.74 13.69
CA TRP A 21 -30.83 -18.54 12.87
C TRP A 21 -32.17 -18.85 13.57
N LEU A 22 -32.18 -19.17 14.87
CA LEU A 22 -33.42 -19.51 15.58
C LEU A 22 -33.95 -18.41 16.54
N CYS A 23 -33.26 -17.29 16.70
CA CYS A 23 -33.72 -16.20 17.58
C CYS A 23 -34.67 -15.18 16.91
N VAL A 24 -34.81 -15.18 15.59
CA VAL A 24 -35.55 -14.12 14.86
C VAL A 24 -37.07 -14.34 14.82
N LEU A 25 -37.60 -15.47 15.32
CA LEU A 25 -39.03 -15.81 15.09
C LEU A 25 -39.90 -16.05 16.34
N ASN A 26 -39.44 -15.87 17.58
CA ASN A 26 -40.37 -15.96 18.71
C ASN A 26 -39.86 -15.34 20.04
N TYR A 27 -40.52 -14.27 20.50
CA TYR A 27 -40.11 -13.45 21.64
C TYR A 27 -40.41 -14.02 23.04
N ASN A 28 -40.79 -15.29 23.18
CA ASN A 28 -41.33 -15.78 24.44
C ASN A 28 -40.76 -17.14 24.91
N LYS A 29 -39.43 -17.22 25.11
CA LYS A 29 -38.81 -18.31 25.89
C LYS A 29 -37.76 -17.81 26.89
N PRO A 30 -37.70 -18.40 28.10
CA PRO A 30 -36.85 -17.96 29.22
C PRO A 30 -35.34 -18.24 29.04
N TYR A 31 -34.90 -18.77 27.88
CA TYR A 31 -33.50 -19.11 27.60
C TYR A 31 -32.73 -18.01 26.84
N CYS A 32 -33.36 -16.89 26.46
CA CYS A 32 -32.68 -15.76 25.83
C CYS A 32 -31.99 -14.80 26.82
N ASN A 33 -32.11 -15.01 28.13
CA ASN A 33 -31.58 -14.10 29.15
C ASN A 33 -30.18 -14.48 29.68
N ARG A 34 -29.42 -15.30 28.95
CA ARG A 34 -28.07 -15.71 29.38
C ARG A 34 -26.98 -15.58 28.31
N PHE A 35 -27.19 -14.66 27.37
CA PHE A 35 -26.15 -14.18 26.45
C PHE A 35 -26.24 -12.65 26.32
N SER A 36 -26.54 -11.95 27.42
CA SER A 36 -26.46 -10.48 27.50
C SER A 36 -25.06 -10.00 27.90
N SER A 37 -24.01 -10.66 27.41
CA SER A 37 -22.62 -10.24 27.61
C SER A 37 -21.67 -10.84 26.57
N PHE A 38 -22.05 -10.81 25.29
CA PHE A 38 -21.00 -10.58 24.29
C PHE A 38 -20.89 -9.06 24.21
N GLN A 39 -19.91 -8.51 24.93
CA GLN A 39 -19.54 -7.12 24.74
C GLN A 39 -19.25 -6.96 23.25
N ASN A 40 -20.10 -6.21 22.54
CA ASN A 40 -19.74 -5.57 21.29
C ASN A 40 -18.59 -4.60 21.60
N SER A 41 -17.38 -5.12 21.73
CA SER A 41 -16.17 -4.31 21.74
C SER A 41 -15.67 -4.17 20.31
N SER A 42 -16.55 -3.67 19.44
CA SER A 42 -16.12 -3.11 18.15
C SER A 42 -15.92 -1.62 18.35
N THR A 43 -14.90 -1.26 19.13
CA THR A 43 -14.30 0.06 19.01
C THR A 43 -13.68 0.11 17.62
N ALA A 44 -14.21 0.96 16.75
CA ALA A 44 -13.61 1.19 15.43
C ALA A 44 -12.21 1.74 15.66
N VAL A 45 -11.19 0.97 15.26
CA VAL A 45 -9.78 1.37 15.34
C VAL A 45 -9.55 2.54 14.39
N ILE A 46 -8.79 3.53 14.83
CA ILE A 46 -8.41 4.70 14.04
C ILE A 46 -6.94 4.58 13.63
N LEU A 47 -6.68 4.71 12.33
CA LEU A 47 -5.34 4.77 11.78
C LEU A 47 -5.02 6.20 11.33
N THR A 48 -3.91 6.73 11.80
CA THR A 48 -3.42 8.07 11.43
C THR A 48 -2.13 7.94 10.64
N ILE A 49 -2.15 8.37 9.38
CA ILE A 49 -0.96 8.45 8.53
C ILE A 49 -0.41 9.88 8.50
N THR A 50 0.89 10.02 8.79
CA THR A 50 1.58 11.31 8.87
C THR A 50 2.88 11.26 8.06
N PRO A 51 3.12 12.24 7.17
CA PRO A 51 2.18 13.29 6.76
C PRO A 51 1.15 12.75 5.73
N SER A 52 0.02 13.44 5.59
CA SER A 52 -1.07 13.00 4.70
C SER A 52 -0.93 13.49 3.25
N VAL A 53 -0.21 14.58 3.01
CA VAL A 53 0.10 15.08 1.65
C VAL A 53 1.51 15.65 1.62
N ILE A 54 2.30 15.28 0.61
CA ILE A 54 3.65 15.80 0.42
C ILE A 54 3.95 16.03 -1.07
N GLY A 55 4.49 17.20 -1.39
CA GLY A 55 5.25 17.42 -2.61
C GLY A 55 6.74 17.19 -2.33
N LYS A 56 7.36 16.22 -3.01
CA LYS A 56 8.80 15.94 -2.91
C LYS A 56 9.49 16.15 -4.24
N LEU A 57 10.73 16.62 -4.20
CA LEU A 57 11.57 16.64 -5.40
C LEU A 57 12.11 15.24 -5.72
N PRO A 58 12.52 14.99 -6.97
CA PRO A 58 13.27 13.80 -7.33
C PRO A 58 14.52 13.60 -6.45
N ASP A 59 14.90 12.34 -6.26
CA ASP A 59 15.96 11.86 -5.37
C ASP A 59 15.84 12.18 -3.87
N GLU A 60 14.83 12.94 -3.44
CA GLU A 60 14.58 13.16 -2.01
C GLU A 60 14.13 11.88 -1.29
N GLU A 61 14.37 11.87 0.02
CA GLU A 61 13.80 10.86 0.92
C GLU A 61 12.54 11.37 1.61
N VAL A 62 11.69 10.42 1.96
CA VAL A 62 10.47 10.68 2.70
C VAL A 62 10.09 9.50 3.58
N ILE A 63 9.56 9.81 4.76
CA ILE A 63 9.14 8.82 5.75
C ILE A 63 7.68 9.08 6.08
N PHE A 64 6.84 8.07 5.90
CA PHE A 64 5.47 8.05 6.38
C PHE A 64 5.39 7.23 7.65
N THR A 65 4.74 7.78 8.66
CA THR A 65 4.38 7.07 9.89
C THR A 65 2.91 6.73 9.82
N CYS A 66 2.57 5.48 10.06
CA CYS A 66 1.20 5.11 10.38
C CYS A 66 1.10 4.63 11.82
N GLN A 67 0.17 5.23 12.56
CA GLN A 67 -0.06 4.94 13.97
C GLN A 67 -1.52 4.57 14.20
N SER A 68 -1.75 3.49 14.94
CA SER A 68 -3.04 3.12 15.49
C SER A 68 -3.24 3.76 16.86
N ASP A 69 -4.50 4.04 17.18
CA ASP A 69 -4.94 4.40 18.53
C ASP A 69 -5.01 3.20 19.51
N ASP A 70 -4.80 1.98 19.02
CA ASP A 70 -4.77 0.74 19.82
C ASP A 70 -3.35 0.11 19.81
N GLU A 71 -2.82 -0.16 21.00
CA GLU A 71 -1.49 -0.75 21.21
C GLU A 71 -1.33 -2.18 20.66
N SER A 72 -2.45 -2.86 20.41
CA SER A 72 -2.50 -4.24 19.92
C SER A 72 -2.48 -4.32 18.39
N ILE A 73 -2.67 -3.19 17.72
CA ILE A 73 -2.88 -3.14 16.27
C ILE A 73 -1.61 -2.71 15.56
N LYS A 74 -1.02 -3.65 14.82
CA LYS A 74 0.12 -3.38 13.95
C LYS A 74 -0.36 -3.00 12.54
N PRO A 75 -0.30 -1.72 12.14
CA PRO A 75 -0.73 -1.30 10.80
C PRO A 75 0.25 -1.77 9.72
N GLN A 76 -0.25 -1.90 8.50
CA GLN A 76 0.52 -2.30 7.31
C GLN A 76 0.44 -1.22 6.23
N PHE A 77 1.41 -1.24 5.31
CA PHE A 77 1.42 -0.35 4.15
C PHE A 77 1.15 -1.12 2.86
N ARG A 78 0.37 -0.50 1.99
CA ARG A 78 0.23 -0.85 0.57
C ARG A 78 0.37 0.41 -0.25
N LEU A 79 0.98 0.30 -1.41
CA LEU A 79 1.13 1.41 -2.33
C LEU A 79 0.31 1.15 -3.59
N GLU A 80 -0.34 2.20 -4.10
CA GLU A 80 -1.08 2.17 -5.36
C GLU A 80 -0.62 3.29 -6.27
N GLN A 81 -0.46 2.98 -7.55
CA GLN A 81 -0.19 3.95 -8.60
C GLN A 81 -1.14 3.68 -9.77
N ASP A 82 -1.80 4.73 -10.26
CA ASP A 82 -2.79 4.65 -11.35
C ASP A 82 -3.88 3.56 -11.14
N GLY A 83 -4.26 3.32 -9.88
CA GLY A 83 -5.29 2.35 -9.49
C GLY A 83 -4.82 0.90 -9.40
N ALA A 84 -3.54 0.63 -9.63
CA ALA A 84 -2.95 -0.69 -9.46
C ALA A 84 -2.00 -0.73 -8.25
N GLN A 85 -1.88 -1.90 -7.62
CA GLN A 85 -0.90 -2.10 -6.56
C GLN A 85 0.52 -1.97 -7.13
N PHE A 86 1.33 -1.13 -6.49
CA PHE A 86 2.68 -0.79 -6.93
C PHE A 86 3.71 -1.20 -5.87
N TYR A 87 4.86 -1.71 -6.32
CA TYR A 87 5.97 -2.11 -5.46
C TYR A 87 7.25 -1.40 -5.92
N PRO A 88 7.61 -0.26 -5.31
CA PRO A 88 8.84 0.43 -5.67
C PRO A 88 10.08 -0.41 -5.30
N PRO A 89 11.20 -0.29 -6.04
CA PRO A 89 12.42 -1.04 -5.74
C PRO A 89 13.15 -0.57 -4.46
N ARG A 90 12.76 0.59 -3.90
CA ARG A 90 13.51 1.33 -2.87
C ARG A 90 12.64 1.66 -1.66
N VAL A 91 12.09 0.62 -1.05
CA VAL A 91 11.20 0.71 0.10
C VAL A 91 11.81 0.05 1.32
N GLN A 92 11.68 0.70 2.47
CA GLN A 92 11.97 0.09 3.77
C GLN A 92 10.75 0.24 4.68
N VAL A 93 10.31 -0.87 5.27
CA VAL A 93 9.23 -0.89 6.27
C VAL A 93 9.83 -1.22 7.62
N ILE A 94 9.65 -0.33 8.59
CA ILE A 94 10.21 -0.43 9.94
C ILE A 94 9.04 -0.47 10.94
N HIS A 95 9.14 -1.33 11.95
CA HIS A 95 8.11 -1.50 12.97
C HIS A 95 8.67 -1.08 14.34
N PRO A 96 8.66 0.23 14.67
CA PRO A 96 9.27 0.72 15.89
C PRO A 96 8.58 0.22 17.17
N ASN A 97 7.27 -0.02 17.12
CA ASN A 97 6.50 -0.54 18.25
C ASN A 97 5.29 -1.35 17.73
N LYS A 98 4.37 -1.77 18.61
CA LYS A 98 3.22 -2.59 18.23
C LYS A 98 2.10 -1.82 17.52
N MET A 99 1.98 -0.51 17.77
CA MET A 99 0.93 0.36 17.22
C MET A 99 1.36 1.20 16.02
N SER A 100 2.63 1.14 15.63
CA SER A 100 3.20 2.05 14.64
C SER A 100 4.08 1.32 13.64
N THR A 101 3.95 1.74 12.38
CA THR A 101 4.76 1.28 11.25
C THR A 101 5.27 2.49 10.47
N LEU A 102 6.54 2.46 10.07
CA LEU A 102 7.17 3.49 9.25
C LEU A 102 7.43 2.94 7.85
N LEU A 103 7.11 3.74 6.84
CA LEU A 103 7.46 3.51 5.44
C LEU A 103 8.48 4.56 5.01
N ARG A 104 9.71 4.13 4.73
CA ARG A 104 10.75 4.99 4.16
C ARG A 104 10.86 4.73 2.67
N LEU A 105 10.70 5.79 1.89
CA LEU A 105 10.94 5.84 0.45
C LEU A 105 12.15 6.72 0.18
N HIS A 106 13.06 6.25 -0.66
CA HIS A 106 14.25 6.98 -1.07
C HIS A 106 14.41 6.91 -2.58
N SER A 107 15.14 7.88 -3.14
CA SER A 107 15.39 7.99 -4.58
C SER A 107 14.10 8.03 -5.38
N LEU A 108 13.22 8.96 -5.00
CA LEU A 108 11.98 9.23 -5.70
C LEU A 108 12.28 9.68 -7.13
N SER A 109 11.47 9.25 -8.08
CA SER A 109 11.54 9.67 -9.48
C SER A 109 10.20 10.23 -9.92
N GLU A 110 10.18 11.04 -10.97
CA GLU A 110 8.95 11.59 -11.56
C GLU A 110 7.95 10.50 -12.00
N ARG A 111 8.40 9.25 -12.18
CA ARG A 111 7.54 8.08 -12.46
C ARG A 111 6.67 7.67 -11.27
N GLN A 112 7.01 8.12 -10.06
CA GLN A 112 6.27 7.85 -8.82
C GLN A 112 5.37 9.03 -8.43
N ASP A 113 5.02 9.88 -9.39
CA ASP A 113 4.03 10.93 -9.19
C ASP A 113 2.63 10.34 -8.93
N ARG A 114 1.83 11.04 -8.11
CA ARG A 114 0.49 10.65 -7.64
C ARG A 114 0.45 9.26 -6.99
N LEU A 115 1.49 8.91 -6.25
CA LEU A 115 1.57 7.66 -5.51
C LEU A 115 0.64 7.72 -4.28
N LYS A 116 -0.27 6.77 -4.16
CA LYS A 116 -1.12 6.60 -2.98
C LYS A 116 -0.43 5.68 -1.99
N ILE A 117 -0.18 6.19 -0.78
CA ILE A 117 0.32 5.41 0.35
C ILE A 117 -0.87 5.07 1.24
N ILE A 118 -1.25 3.80 1.29
CA ILE A 118 -2.37 3.33 2.08
C ILE A 118 -1.81 2.63 3.32
N CYS A 119 -2.11 3.21 4.48
CA CYS A 119 -1.97 2.50 5.74
C CYS A 119 -3.27 1.77 6.06
N PHE A 120 -3.19 0.49 6.43
CA PHE A 120 -4.39 -0.28 6.73
C PHE A 120 -4.20 -1.32 7.83
N HIS A 121 -5.32 -1.74 8.42
CA HIS A 121 -5.43 -2.92 9.27
C HIS A 121 -6.86 -3.47 9.17
N GLY A 122 -7.01 -4.70 8.68
CA GLY A 122 -8.33 -5.27 8.40
C GLY A 122 -9.06 -4.43 7.34
N THR A 123 -10.19 -3.82 7.73
CA THR A 123 -11.00 -2.93 6.87
C THR A 123 -10.76 -1.44 7.12
N THR A 124 -10.01 -1.09 8.18
CA THR A 124 -9.67 0.30 8.47
C THR A 124 -8.49 0.72 7.61
N GLU A 125 -8.59 1.85 6.94
CA GLU A 125 -7.50 2.43 6.16
C GLU A 125 -7.40 3.95 6.34
N SER A 126 -6.19 4.46 6.11
CA SER A 126 -5.83 5.86 6.12
C SER A 126 -4.85 6.11 4.98
N THR A 127 -5.12 7.11 4.15
CA THR A 127 -4.40 7.32 2.89
C THR A 127 -3.60 8.62 2.91
N ALA A 128 -2.36 8.55 2.45
CA ALA A 128 -1.54 9.71 2.13
C ALA A 128 -1.24 9.78 0.62
N LEU A 129 -1.01 10.99 0.13
CA LEU A 129 -0.63 11.25 -1.26
C LEU A 129 0.79 11.79 -1.34
N LEU A 130 1.62 11.14 -2.16
CA LEU A 130 2.94 11.64 -2.54
C LEU A 130 2.91 12.11 -3.98
N ASN A 131 3.19 13.40 -4.16
CA ASN A 131 3.39 14.00 -5.47
C ASN A 131 4.89 14.24 -5.65
N VAL A 132 5.44 13.72 -6.74
CA VAL A 132 6.83 14.01 -7.10
C VAL A 132 6.80 15.20 -8.05
N LEU A 133 7.29 16.34 -7.56
CA LEU A 133 7.24 17.59 -8.29
C LEU A 133 8.12 17.50 -9.54
N ARG A 134 7.54 17.83 -10.69
CA ARG A 134 8.29 18.02 -11.93
C ARG A 134 8.95 19.38 -11.92
N THR A 135 10.26 19.40 -12.13
CA THR A 135 11.03 20.64 -12.29
C THR A 135 11.34 20.93 -13.76
N CYS A 136 11.15 19.95 -14.63
CA CYS A 136 11.45 19.99 -16.06
C CYS A 136 10.17 20.10 -16.90
N ASN A 137 10.32 20.55 -18.16
CA ASN A 137 9.21 20.58 -19.12
C ASN A 137 8.67 19.17 -19.41
N ASP A 138 7.43 19.07 -19.94
CA ASP A 138 6.72 17.79 -20.15
C ASP A 138 7.45 16.76 -21.06
N ILE A 139 8.41 17.20 -21.86
CA ILE A 139 9.24 16.36 -22.77
C ILE A 139 10.62 16.04 -22.19
N GLN A 140 10.93 16.59 -21.02
CA GLN A 140 12.20 16.44 -20.33
C GLN A 140 12.00 15.72 -18.99
N MET A 141 13.08 15.16 -18.45
CA MET A 141 13.11 14.56 -17.13
C MET A 141 14.23 15.19 -16.30
N SER A 142 14.05 15.22 -14.99
CA SER A 142 15.08 15.67 -14.06
C SER A 142 16.28 14.73 -13.97
N CYS A 143 17.48 15.31 -14.03
CA CYS A 143 18.70 14.71 -13.54
C CYS A 143 18.75 14.82 -12.01
N GLY A 144 18.83 13.67 -11.34
CA GLY A 144 19.02 13.60 -9.90
C GLY A 144 18.00 14.42 -9.11
N SER A 145 18.46 15.44 -8.38
CA SER A 145 17.67 16.31 -7.52
C SER A 145 16.73 17.31 -8.23
N GLY A 146 16.65 17.31 -9.57
CA GLY A 146 15.74 18.21 -10.28
C GLY A 146 16.35 19.48 -10.88
N THR A 147 17.65 19.73 -10.75
CA THR A 147 18.27 21.00 -11.21
C THR A 147 18.68 21.03 -12.68
N GLU A 148 18.98 19.86 -13.26
CA GLU A 148 19.35 19.70 -14.67
C GLU A 148 18.26 18.86 -15.35
N CYS A 149 17.94 19.17 -16.60
CA CYS A 149 16.88 18.51 -17.35
C CYS A 149 17.44 17.93 -18.64
N PHE A 150 17.07 16.69 -18.96
CA PHE A 150 17.47 16.02 -20.20
C PHE A 150 16.23 15.53 -20.96
N PRO A 151 16.30 15.37 -22.31
CA PRO A 151 15.17 14.86 -23.08
C PRO A 151 14.78 13.45 -22.62
N SER A 152 13.48 13.23 -22.39
CA SER A 152 12.95 11.94 -21.92
C SER A 152 13.32 10.75 -22.81
N GLU A 153 13.49 11.00 -24.12
CA GLU A 153 13.91 10.00 -25.12
C GLU A 153 15.33 9.46 -24.91
N LYS A 154 16.18 10.21 -24.21
CA LYS A 154 17.56 9.83 -23.91
C LYS A 154 17.70 9.00 -22.64
N ALA A 155 16.60 8.71 -21.96
CA ALA A 155 16.64 7.90 -20.75
C ALA A 155 17.09 6.48 -21.05
N CYS A 156 18.11 6.02 -20.31
CA CYS A 156 18.63 4.67 -20.43
C CYS A 156 19.24 4.39 -21.82
N ASP A 157 19.66 5.38 -22.60
CA ASP A 157 20.15 5.19 -23.97
C ASP A 157 21.59 4.66 -24.04
N GLY A 158 22.24 4.49 -22.88
CA GLY A 158 23.61 4.01 -22.73
C GLY A 158 24.66 5.12 -22.83
N LYS A 159 24.24 6.38 -22.92
CA LYS A 159 25.12 7.56 -22.88
C LYS A 159 24.75 8.41 -21.66
N PRO A 160 25.75 8.96 -20.96
CA PRO A 160 25.47 9.89 -19.88
C PRO A 160 25.10 11.26 -20.45
N ASP A 161 23.81 11.60 -20.42
CA ASP A 161 23.30 12.95 -20.68
C ASP A 161 23.17 13.78 -19.40
N CYS A 162 23.06 13.14 -18.24
CA CYS A 162 23.12 13.83 -16.95
C CYS A 162 24.53 13.86 -16.37
N SER A 163 24.83 14.94 -15.64
CA SER A 163 26.00 14.99 -14.76
C SER A 163 25.97 13.82 -13.76
N GLY A 164 26.96 12.93 -13.83
CA GLY A 164 27.02 11.73 -12.98
C GLY A 164 26.11 10.57 -13.40
N ALA A 165 25.71 10.54 -14.68
CA ALA A 165 25.01 9.44 -15.35
C ALA A 165 23.73 8.98 -14.62
N HIS A 166 22.98 9.93 -14.02
CA HIS A 166 21.75 9.65 -13.28
C HIS A 166 20.65 9.05 -14.16
N ASP A 167 20.58 9.51 -15.40
CA ASP A 167 19.76 9.02 -16.51
C ASP A 167 20.01 7.55 -16.85
N GLU A 168 21.19 7.02 -16.52
CA GLU A 168 21.57 5.63 -16.75
C GLU A 168 21.50 4.76 -15.48
N ARG A 169 21.10 5.32 -14.32
CA ARG A 169 21.07 4.56 -13.06
C ARG A 169 19.97 3.49 -13.05
N LYS A 170 20.24 2.37 -12.37
CA LYS A 170 19.28 1.26 -12.16
C LYS A 170 17.92 1.70 -11.59
N VAL A 171 17.86 2.83 -10.89
CA VAL A 171 16.63 3.40 -10.33
C VAL A 171 15.66 3.79 -11.43
N LEU A 172 16.19 4.48 -12.43
CA LEU A 172 15.45 4.96 -13.59
C LEU A 172 15.28 3.83 -14.63
N CYS A 173 16.28 2.95 -14.73
CA CYS A 173 16.40 1.91 -15.75
C CYS A 173 16.38 0.48 -15.16
N PRO A 174 15.29 0.04 -14.50
CA PRO A 174 15.20 -1.34 -14.03
C PRO A 174 15.17 -2.29 -15.23
N GLY A 175 16.19 -3.14 -15.37
CA GLY A 175 16.25 -4.20 -16.39
C GLY A 175 17.21 -3.98 -17.56
N LYS A 176 17.93 -2.84 -17.64
CA LYS A 176 19.05 -2.74 -18.60
C LYS A 176 20.33 -3.32 -17.96
N PRO A 177 21.01 -4.28 -18.62
CA PRO A 177 22.34 -4.68 -18.17
C PRO A 177 23.25 -3.47 -18.31
N PHE A 178 23.90 -3.09 -17.21
CA PHE A 178 24.98 -2.09 -17.26
C PHE A 178 26.09 -2.67 -18.12
N THR A 179 26.13 -2.29 -19.40
CA THR A 179 27.34 -2.42 -20.21
C THR A 179 28.33 -1.41 -19.67
N PHE A 180 29.09 -1.82 -18.65
CA PHE A 180 30.42 -1.28 -18.49
C PHE A 180 31.11 -1.52 -19.82
N LEU A 181 31.40 -0.44 -20.55
CA LEU A 181 32.45 -0.48 -21.54
C LEU A 181 33.69 -0.99 -20.81
N ALA A 182 34.03 -2.25 -21.07
CA ALA A 182 35.34 -2.80 -20.77
C ALA A 182 36.32 -2.02 -21.65
N ILE A 183 36.85 -0.93 -21.11
CA ILE A 183 38.11 -0.36 -21.57
C ILE A 183 39.17 -1.01 -20.68
N VAL A 184 39.78 -2.08 -21.17
CA VAL A 184 41.23 -2.23 -21.49
C VAL A 184 41.38 -3.53 -22.26
#